data_AF-A0A858RE90-F1
#
_entry.id   AF-A0A858RE90-F1
#
_cell.length_a   1.000
_cell.length_b   1.000
_cell.length_c   1.000
_cell.angle_alpha   90.00
_cell.angle_beta   90.00
_cell.angle_gamma   90.00
#
_symmetry.space_group_name_H-M   'P 1'
#
loop_
_entity.id
_entity.type
_entity.pdbx_description
1 polymer ?
#
loop_
_entity_poly.entity_id
_entity_poly.type
_entity_poly.pdbx_seq_one_letter_code
_entity_poly.pdbx_strand_id
1 'polypeptide(L)'
;MPKPTPPCPLPGEGEKSVEKVLRINHRWIVHGRLKENAAAYLAELREKDPERLLRASELALHLVHYKKSEMVRDPKPLFYAGLFAEATREEIDRFLDGHPMTRAITLLLHGDDSGLARLSESAGKLALEIEEEIREME
;
A
#
# COMPACT_ATOMS: atom_id res chain seq x y z
N MET A 1 24.51 -10.63 7.70
CA MET A 1 23.30 -11.10 8.40
C MET A 1 22.39 -11.75 7.37
N PRO A 2 21.91 -12.99 7.57
CA PRO A 2 20.93 -13.57 6.64
C PRO A 2 19.62 -12.78 6.75
N LYS A 3 19.08 -12.33 5.61
CA LYS A 3 17.74 -11.72 5.56
C LYS A 3 16.73 -12.78 6.06
N PRO A 4 15.74 -12.42 6.89
CA PRO A 4 14.70 -13.37 7.26
C PRO A 4 13.99 -13.80 5.99
N THR A 5 14.04 -15.10 5.69
CA THR A 5 13.28 -15.68 4.59
C THR A 5 11.81 -15.46 4.90
N PRO A 6 11.03 -14.82 4.00
CA PRO A 6 9.59 -14.76 4.20
C PRO A 6 9.07 -16.20 4.34
N PRO A 7 8.13 -16.46 5.28
CA PRO A 7 7.59 -17.79 5.48
C PRO A 7 7.04 -18.31 4.14
N CYS A 8 7.54 -19.45 3.69
CA CYS A 8 7.04 -20.11 2.50
C CYS A 8 5.62 -20.61 2.82
N PRO A 9 4.57 -20.18 2.10
CA PRO A 9 3.22 -20.58 2.42
C PRO A 9 2.98 -22.06 2.12
N LEU A 10 2.22 -22.70 3.01
CA LEU A 10 1.76 -24.05 2.78
C LEU A 10 0.79 -24.06 1.58
N PRO A 11 0.85 -25.08 0.71
CA PRO A 11 -0.04 -25.18 -0.44
C PRO A 11 -1.50 -25.16 0.02
N GLY A 12 -2.24 -24.11 -0.38
CA GLY A 12 -3.65 -23.87 -0.02
C GLY A 12 -3.89 -22.72 0.97
N GLU A 13 -2.88 -22.23 1.68
CA GLU A 13 -3.02 -20.98 2.46
C GLU A 13 -2.92 -19.75 1.55
N GLY A 14 -2.18 -19.86 0.46
CA GLY A 14 -1.96 -18.73 -0.44
C GLY A 14 -3.19 -18.23 -1.18
N GLU A 15 -4.05 -19.15 -1.63
CA GLU A 15 -5.33 -18.79 -2.25
C GLU A 15 -6.24 -18.05 -1.25
N LYS A 16 -6.25 -18.48 0.02
CA LYS A 16 -6.98 -17.81 1.11
C LYS A 16 -6.41 -16.43 1.40
N SER A 17 -5.09 -16.24 1.29
CA SER A 17 -4.43 -14.94 1.46
C SER A 17 -4.89 -13.93 0.41
N VAL A 18 -4.90 -14.34 -0.86
CA VAL A 18 -5.35 -13.48 -1.99
C VAL A 18 -6.81 -13.09 -1.84
N GLU A 19 -7.70 -14.04 -1.56
CA GLU A 19 -9.14 -13.74 -1.36
C GLU A 19 -9.37 -12.79 -0.18
N LYS A 20 -8.64 -12.99 0.93
CA LYS A 20 -8.76 -12.15 2.11
C LYS A 20 -8.31 -10.72 1.83
N VAL A 21 -7.23 -10.54 1.07
CA VAL A 21 -6.74 -9.23 0.63
C VAL A 21 -7.76 -8.52 -0.26
N LEU A 22 -8.32 -9.22 -1.26
CA LEU A 22 -9.34 -8.66 -2.14
C LEU A 22 -10.57 -8.20 -1.34
N ARG A 23 -11.01 -9.00 -0.37
CA ARG A 23 -12.11 -8.65 0.52
C ARG A 23 -11.79 -7.44 1.41
N ILE A 24 -10.58 -7.33 1.95
CA ILE A 24 -10.14 -6.16 2.73
C ILE A 24 -10.13 -4.90 1.86
N ASN A 25 -9.48 -4.97 0.68
CA ASN A 25 -9.42 -3.85 -0.25
C ASN A 25 -10.83 -3.41 -0.70
N HIS A 26 -11.75 -4.36 -0.89
CA HIS A 26 -13.14 -4.04 -1.24
C HIS A 26 -13.88 -3.30 -0.12
N ARG A 27 -13.63 -3.68 1.14
CA ARG A 27 -14.34 -3.15 2.32
C ARG A 27 -13.82 -1.80 2.80
N TRP A 28 -12.53 -1.53 2.65
CA TRP A 28 -11.96 -0.29 3.19
C TRP A 28 -12.33 0.91 2.34
N ILE A 29 -12.78 1.97 3.02
CA ILE A 29 -13.03 3.27 2.42
C ILE A 29 -11.70 4.03 2.41
N VAL A 30 -11.24 4.33 1.20
CA VAL A 30 -10.02 5.10 0.89
C VAL A 30 -10.36 6.14 -0.18
N HIS A 31 -9.73 7.30 -0.09
CA HIS A 31 -9.92 8.40 -1.05
C HIS A 31 -8.96 8.25 -2.25
N GLY A 32 -9.18 9.06 -3.30
CA GLY A 32 -8.23 9.19 -4.42
C GLY A 32 -8.12 7.97 -5.34
N ARG A 33 -9.13 7.09 -5.36
CA ARG A 33 -9.15 5.86 -6.17
C ARG A 33 -8.10 4.79 -5.81
N LEU A 34 -7.54 4.82 -4.58
CA LEU A 34 -6.50 3.87 -4.15
C LEU A 34 -6.99 2.42 -4.21
N LYS A 35 -8.26 2.21 -3.84
CA LYS A 35 -8.91 0.89 -3.88
C LYS A 35 -8.92 0.32 -5.29
N GLU A 36 -9.32 1.13 -6.27
CA GLU A 36 -9.41 0.76 -7.67
C GLU A 36 -8.02 0.49 -8.25
N ASN A 37 -7.04 1.35 -7.95
CA ASN A 37 -5.66 1.17 -8.40
C ASN A 37 -5.04 -0.11 -7.84
N ALA A 38 -5.26 -0.40 -6.54
CA ALA A 38 -4.83 -1.64 -5.92
C ALA A 38 -5.53 -2.87 -6.54
N ALA A 39 -6.82 -2.78 -6.85
CA ALA A 39 -7.54 -3.86 -7.51
C ALA A 39 -7.00 -4.14 -8.92
N ALA A 40 -6.70 -3.09 -9.69
CA ALA A 40 -6.10 -3.20 -11.02
C ALA A 40 -4.70 -3.82 -10.95
N TYR A 41 -3.87 -3.39 -10.00
CA TYR A 41 -2.56 -3.97 -9.78
C TYR A 41 -2.63 -5.47 -9.44
N LEU A 42 -3.53 -5.87 -8.52
CA LEU A 42 -3.73 -7.28 -8.17
C LEU A 42 -4.24 -8.13 -9.35
N ALA A 43 -5.08 -7.55 -10.22
CA ALA A 43 -5.52 -8.21 -11.44
C ALA A 43 -4.35 -8.42 -12.42
N GLU A 44 -3.50 -7.40 -12.60
CA GLU A 44 -2.30 -7.50 -13.44
C GLU A 44 -1.34 -8.57 -12.91
N LEU A 45 -1.13 -8.64 -11.58
CA LEU A 45 -0.31 -9.70 -10.98
C LEU A 45 -0.92 -11.09 -11.18
N ARG A 46 -2.24 -11.24 -11.07
CA ARG A 46 -2.91 -12.52 -11.27
C ARG A 46 -2.65 -13.10 -12.67
N GLU A 47 -2.54 -12.24 -13.68
CA GLU A 47 -2.29 -12.65 -15.06
C GLU A 47 -0.80 -12.87 -15.34
N LYS A 48 0.07 -12.01 -14.81
CA LYS A 48 1.50 -11.98 -15.19
C LYS A 48 2.41 -12.73 -14.23
N ASP A 49 2.13 -12.68 -12.94
CA ASP A 49 2.98 -13.23 -11.88
C ASP A 49 2.15 -13.62 -10.63
N PRO A 50 1.50 -14.80 -10.68
CA PRO A 50 0.70 -15.30 -9.55
C PRO A 50 1.51 -15.52 -8.27
N GLU A 51 2.81 -15.77 -8.38
CA GLU A 51 3.68 -15.94 -7.20
C GLU A 51 3.92 -14.60 -6.51
N ARG A 52 4.16 -13.52 -7.26
CA ARG A 52 4.26 -12.17 -6.69
C ARG A 52 2.94 -11.69 -6.11
N LEU A 53 1.80 -12.03 -6.73
CA LEU A 53 0.47 -11.79 -6.15
C LEU A 53 0.35 -12.43 -4.76
N LEU A 54 0.80 -13.67 -4.63
CA LEU A 54 0.76 -14.40 -3.38
C LEU A 54 1.61 -13.74 -2.30
N ARG A 55 2.89 -13.48 -2.59
CA ARG A 55 3.82 -12.84 -1.64
C ARG A 55 3.34 -11.46 -1.20
N ALA A 56 2.89 -10.63 -2.14
CA ALA A 56 2.32 -9.31 -1.85
C ALA A 56 1.09 -9.42 -0.93
N SER A 57 0.23 -10.41 -1.16
CA SER A 57 -0.98 -10.62 -0.36
C SER A 57 -0.64 -11.03 1.07
N GLU A 58 0.34 -11.92 1.23
CA GLU A 58 0.80 -12.39 2.54
C GLU A 58 1.47 -11.29 3.34
N LEU A 59 2.33 -10.50 2.70
CA LEU A 59 2.99 -9.38 3.34
C LEU A 59 1.98 -8.32 3.82
N ALA A 60 1.00 -7.97 2.99
CA ALA A 60 -0.04 -7.02 3.37
C ALA A 60 -0.84 -7.51 4.60
N LEU A 61 -1.21 -8.79 4.63
CA LEU A 61 -1.91 -9.38 5.78
C LEU A 61 -1.01 -9.42 7.03
N HIS A 62 0.26 -9.81 6.86
CA HIS A 62 1.22 -9.85 7.95
C HIS A 62 1.38 -8.48 8.60
N LEU A 63 1.57 -7.42 7.80
CA LEU A 63 1.73 -6.06 8.30
C LEU A 63 0.49 -5.54 9.05
N VAL A 64 -0.72 -5.90 8.62
CA VAL A 64 -1.96 -5.50 9.31
C VAL A 64 -2.19 -6.29 10.61
N HIS A 65 -1.76 -7.55 10.67
CA HIS A 65 -2.04 -8.44 11.81
C HIS A 65 -0.95 -8.44 12.88
N TYR A 66 0.33 -8.41 12.52
CA TYR A 66 1.45 -8.59 13.47
C TYR A 66 1.99 -7.28 14.05
N LYS A 67 1.74 -6.12 13.43
CA LYS A 67 2.19 -4.81 13.95
C LYS A 67 1.25 -4.16 14.97
N LYS A 68 0.17 -4.84 15.36
CA LYS A 68 -0.90 -4.26 16.21
C LYS A 68 -0.48 -3.92 17.65
N SER A 69 0.69 -4.33 18.14
CA SER A 69 1.06 -4.17 19.55
C SER A 69 1.77 -2.86 19.91
N GLU A 70 2.33 -2.08 18.95
CA GLU A 70 3.19 -0.93 19.31
C GLU A 70 2.91 0.39 18.59
N MET A 71 2.14 0.38 17.50
CA MET A 71 1.70 1.62 16.83
C MET A 71 0.19 1.59 16.66
N VAL A 72 -0.52 2.44 17.42
CA VAL A 72 -1.90 2.84 17.11
C VAL A 72 -1.85 3.71 15.85
N ARG A 73 -1.60 3.10 14.69
CA ARG A 73 -1.64 3.74 13.38
C ARG A 73 -2.79 3.13 12.56
N ASP A 74 -3.41 3.97 11.74
CA ASP A 74 -4.33 3.52 10.69
C ASP A 74 -3.68 2.33 9.95
N PRO A 75 -4.34 1.16 9.86
CA PRO A 75 -3.76 0.00 9.20
C PRO A 75 -3.67 0.15 7.68
N LYS A 76 -4.35 1.15 7.08
CA LYS A 76 -4.43 1.32 5.62
C LYS A 76 -3.07 1.56 4.97
N PRO A 77 -2.23 2.53 5.40
CA PRO A 77 -0.94 2.75 4.75
C PRO A 77 -0.03 1.52 4.78
N LEU A 78 -0.02 0.76 5.89
CA LEU A 78 0.78 -0.46 6.01
C LEU A 78 0.29 -1.58 5.09
N PHE A 79 -1.03 -1.75 4.99
CA PHE A 79 -1.62 -2.72 4.07
C PHE A 79 -1.25 -2.43 2.61
N TYR A 80 -1.50 -1.20 2.14
CA TYR A 80 -1.20 -0.84 0.75
C TYR A 80 0.31 -0.87 0.48
N ALA A 81 1.14 -0.41 1.42
CA ALA A 81 2.59 -0.56 1.29
C ALA A 81 3.02 -2.03 1.16
N GLY A 82 2.40 -2.94 1.92
CA GLY A 82 2.64 -4.37 1.81
C GLY A 82 2.25 -4.93 0.44
N LEU A 83 1.11 -4.51 -0.12
CA LEU A 83 0.68 -4.93 -1.45
C LEU A 83 1.66 -4.50 -2.54
N PHE A 84 2.17 -3.27 -2.45
CA PHE A 84 3.06 -2.70 -3.45
C PHE A 84 4.55 -2.91 -3.13
N ALA A 85 4.92 -3.68 -2.10
CA ALA A 85 6.31 -3.79 -1.64
C ALA A 85 7.29 -4.38 -2.68
N GLU A 86 6.78 -5.18 -3.62
CA GLU A 86 7.53 -5.76 -4.75
C GLU A 86 7.15 -5.12 -6.09
N ALA A 87 6.44 -3.98 -6.07
CA ALA A 87 6.08 -3.27 -7.29
C ALA A 87 7.35 -2.68 -7.94
N THR A 88 7.42 -2.71 -9.27
CA THR A 88 8.50 -2.02 -9.98
C THR A 88 8.31 -0.51 -9.91
N ARG A 89 9.35 0.25 -10.29
CA ARG A 89 9.25 1.70 -10.38
C ARG A 89 8.09 2.16 -11.28
N GLU A 90 7.94 1.51 -12.43
CA GLU A 90 6.89 1.81 -13.40
C GLU A 90 5.49 1.51 -12.84
N GLU A 91 5.35 0.42 -12.09
CA GLU A 91 4.10 0.06 -11.41
C GLU A 91 3.77 1.06 -10.29
N ILE A 92 4.77 1.50 -9.52
CA ILE A 92 4.61 2.53 -8.50
C ILE A 92 4.13 3.83 -9.12
N ASP A 93 4.80 4.31 -10.17
CA ASP A 93 4.43 5.56 -10.84
C ASP A 93 3.07 5.45 -11.54
N ARG A 94 2.65 4.26 -11.98
CA ARG A 94 1.32 4.06 -12.58
C ARG A 94 0.20 3.99 -11.56
N PHE A 95 0.37 3.21 -10.50
CA PHE A 95 -0.72 2.88 -9.57
C PHE A 95 -0.78 3.79 -8.34
N LEU A 96 0.34 4.42 -7.98
CA LEU A 96 0.47 5.21 -6.73
C LEU A 96 0.71 6.70 -6.96
N ASP A 97 0.62 7.22 -8.19
CA ASP A 97 0.88 8.64 -8.48
C ASP A 97 0.05 9.60 -7.62
N GLY A 98 -1.26 9.32 -7.49
CA GLY A 98 -2.19 10.10 -6.66
C GLY A 98 -2.14 9.79 -5.16
N HIS A 99 -1.19 8.95 -4.72
CA HIS A 99 -1.16 8.38 -3.37
C HIS A 99 0.18 8.64 -2.68
N PRO A 100 0.48 9.91 -2.33
CA PRO A 100 1.82 10.35 -1.95
C PRO A 100 2.39 9.58 -0.75
N MET A 101 1.58 9.25 0.25
CA MET A 101 2.01 8.48 1.43
C MET A 101 2.40 7.04 1.04
N THR A 102 1.52 6.30 0.37
CA THR A 102 1.79 4.91 -0.04
C THR A 102 2.97 4.87 -1.01
N ARG A 103 3.02 5.79 -1.98
CA ARG A 103 4.13 5.94 -2.93
C ARG A 103 5.47 6.14 -2.21
N ALA A 104 5.52 7.06 -1.25
CA ALA A 104 6.74 7.34 -0.51
C ALA A 104 7.21 6.12 0.31
N ILE A 105 6.30 5.43 0.99
CA ILE A 105 6.64 4.21 1.74
C ILE A 105 7.19 3.14 0.79
N THR A 106 6.52 2.90 -0.33
CA THR A 106 6.98 1.89 -1.29
C THR A 106 8.34 2.24 -1.87
N LEU A 107 8.58 3.48 -2.30
CA LEU A 107 9.90 3.89 -2.83
C LEU A 107 11.02 3.73 -1.80
N LEU A 108 10.76 4.05 -0.52
CA LEU A 108 11.73 3.82 0.55
C LEU A 108 12.10 2.34 0.72
N LEU A 109 11.17 1.42 0.50
CA LEU A 109 11.48 -0.02 0.51
C LEU A 109 12.45 -0.42 -0.60
N HIS A 110 12.47 0.34 -1.70
CA HIS A 110 13.42 0.19 -2.81
C HIS A 110 14.71 1.02 -2.63
N GLY A 111 14.86 1.72 -1.49
CA GLY A 111 16.01 2.59 -1.24
C GLY A 111 15.98 3.91 -2.00
N ASP A 112 14.80 4.34 -2.47
CA ASP A 112 14.57 5.59 -3.18
C ASP A 112 13.79 6.56 -2.28
N ASP A 113 14.38 7.72 -1.98
CA ASP A 113 13.79 8.75 -1.13
C ASP A 113 13.03 9.85 -1.92
N SER A 114 13.01 9.79 -3.26
CA SER A 114 12.35 10.78 -4.13
C SER A 114 10.85 10.93 -3.86
N GLY A 115 10.22 9.92 -3.25
CA GLY A 115 8.83 9.99 -2.81
C GLY A 115 8.58 10.97 -1.65
N LEU A 116 9.60 11.27 -0.83
CA LEU A 116 9.45 12.10 0.37
C LEU A 116 9.17 13.56 0.05
N ALA A 117 9.83 14.12 -0.97
CA ALA A 117 9.61 15.51 -1.38
C ALA A 117 8.15 15.76 -1.81
N ARG A 118 7.62 14.87 -2.66
CA ARG A 118 6.23 14.93 -3.13
C ARG A 118 5.22 14.72 -2.00
N LEU A 119 5.54 13.86 -1.03
CA LEU A 119 4.72 13.68 0.17
C LEU A 119 4.66 14.98 0.98
N SER A 120 5.80 15.61 1.22
CA SER A 120 5.88 16.88 1.96
C SER A 120 5.08 17.98 1.27
N GLU A 121 5.21 18.12 -0.05
CA GLU A 121 4.47 19.09 -0.85
C GLU A 121 2.96 18.85 -0.79
N SER A 122 2.54 17.60 -1.01
CA SER A 122 1.11 17.22 -0.97
C SER A 122 0.48 17.47 0.41
N ALA A 123 1.21 17.15 1.48
CA ALA A 123 0.75 17.39 2.85
C ALA A 123 0.63 18.89 3.14
N GLY A 124 1.60 19.69 2.70
CA GLY A 124 1.55 21.15 2.84
C GLY A 124 0.37 21.77 2.11
N LYS A 125 0.13 21.35 0.85
CA LYS A 125 -1.01 21.82 0.07
C LYS A 125 -2.35 21.49 0.75
N LEU A 126 -2.52 20.25 1.21
CA LEU A 126 -3.75 19.84 1.92
C LEU A 126 -3.98 20.65 3.19
N ALA A 127 -2.92 20.95 3.95
CA ALA A 127 -3.04 21.78 5.15
C ALA A 127 -3.52 23.20 4.84
N LEU A 128 -3.02 23.80 3.75
CA LEU A 128 -3.45 25.13 3.29
C LEU A 128 -4.90 25.14 2.80
N GLU A 129 -5.30 24.12 2.03
CA GLU A 129 -6.70 23.98 1.56
C GLU A 129 -7.68 23.86 2.74
N ILE A 130 -7.33 23.07 3.75
CA ILE A 130 -8.15 22.92 4.97
C ILE A 130 -8.22 24.25 5.74
N GLU A 131 -7.10 24.97 5.86
CA GLU A 131 -7.07 26.29 6.52
C GLU A 131 -7.99 27.31 5.81
N GLU A 132 -7.95 27.34 4.48
CA GLU A 132 -8.80 28.19 3.66
C GLU A 132 -10.29 27.85 3.82
N GLU A 133 -10.64 26.56 3.75
CA GLU A 133 -12.02 26.09 3.93
C GLU A 133 -12.57 26.45 5.33
N ILE A 134 -11.77 26.31 6.39
CA ILE A 134 -12.18 26.72 7.75
C ILE A 134 -12.45 28.23 7.80
N ARG A 135 -11.59 29.05 7.19
CA ARG A 135 -11.72 30.51 7.19
C ARG A 135 -12.94 30.99 6.42
N GLU A 136 -13.34 30.31 5.35
CA GLU A 136 -14.54 30.65 4.57
C GLU A 136 -15.86 30.32 5.30
N MET A 137 -15.80 29.46 6.32
CA MET A 137 -16.95 29.10 7.16
C MET A 137 -17.14 30.01 8.38
N GLU A 138 -16.16 30.87 8.69
CA GLU A 138 -16.21 31.89 9.76
C GLU A 138 -16.85 33.21 9.29
#